data_AF-A0A1I3RPP9-F1
#
_entry.id   AF-A0A1I3RPP9-F1
#
_cell.length_a   1.000
_cell.length_b   1.000
_cell.length_c   1.000
_cell.angle_alpha   90.00
_cell.angle_beta   90.00
_cell.angle_gamma   90.00
#
_symmetry.space_group_name_H-M   'P 1'
#
loop_
_entity.id
_entity.type
_entity.pdbx_description
1 polymer ?
#
loop_
_entity_poly.entity_id
_entity_poly.type
_entity_poly.pdbx_seq_one_letter_code
_entity_poly.pdbx_strand_id
1 'polypeptide(L)'
;MSVSAPFLSASEAAERLGVSTKALRLYEQRGLVSPIRSAAGWRVYGPDQMARAAEIAALRKLGLSLAQVARVLGGDPQGLEPALAAHQATLEDRIRQLTGAIARVHELRSDLAQGKASVAGELARLLGPAPELSVAFPLPWPWGGERFELRDIRPLNYIIGPLGSGKTRLALRLAETLPGAAFLGLDRLADGGAAAHTRLDADPALKRRVDQALAWLAEDGALLSDALIALLAGLQAEGPAVLVVDMIEQGLDQATQEALSTHLRRRGPSGRPLFLLTRSRAILDLAAIGPDEAIILCPANHSPPSRVAPYPGAPGFEAVATCLASPEVRARTEGVIAWRPQVA
;
A
#
# COMPACT_ATOMS: atom_id res chain seq x y z
N MET A 1 -27.66 22.07 -29.12
CA MET A 1 -28.37 21.05 -28.31
C MET A 1 -27.47 20.70 -27.14
N SER A 2 -27.84 21.12 -25.93
CA SER A 2 -27.07 20.86 -24.71
C SER A 2 -27.29 19.41 -24.29
N VAL A 3 -26.30 18.54 -24.50
CA VAL A 3 -26.30 17.20 -23.93
C VAL A 3 -26.27 17.39 -22.41
N SER A 4 -27.32 17.00 -21.69
CA SER A 4 -27.27 17.01 -20.23
C SER A 4 -26.14 16.07 -19.82
N ALA A 5 -25.05 16.65 -19.33
CA ALA A 5 -23.97 15.83 -18.81
C ALA A 5 -24.54 15.07 -17.59
N PRO A 6 -24.49 13.73 -17.60
CA PRO A 6 -25.22 12.92 -16.65
C PRO A 6 -24.68 13.14 -15.24
N PHE A 7 -25.58 13.33 -14.28
CA PHE A 7 -25.27 13.30 -12.86
C PHE A 7 -24.86 11.88 -12.49
N LEU A 8 -23.69 11.72 -11.89
CA LEU A 8 -23.15 10.42 -11.51
C LEU A 8 -23.36 10.15 -10.03
N SER A 9 -23.66 8.91 -9.67
CA SER A 9 -23.56 8.45 -8.29
C SER A 9 -22.10 8.51 -7.80
N ALA A 10 -21.90 8.41 -6.48
CA ALA A 10 -20.55 8.36 -5.92
C ALA A 10 -19.70 7.20 -6.48
N SER A 11 -20.31 6.05 -6.81
CA SER A 11 -19.60 4.90 -7.36
C SER A 11 -19.15 5.15 -8.79
N GLU A 12 -20.05 5.65 -9.64
CA GLU A 12 -19.74 5.95 -11.05
C GLU A 12 -18.73 7.11 -11.16
N ALA A 13 -18.85 8.13 -10.29
CA ALA A 13 -17.89 9.22 -10.23
C ALA A 13 -16.50 8.71 -9.82
N ALA A 14 -16.43 7.85 -8.80
CA ALA A 14 -15.19 7.26 -8.32
C ALA A 14 -14.50 6.44 -9.42
N GLU A 15 -15.25 5.56 -10.09
CA GLU A 15 -14.76 4.76 -11.21
C GLU A 15 -14.22 5.63 -12.34
N ARG A 16 -15.00 6.63 -12.79
CA ARG A 16 -14.61 7.52 -13.87
C ARG A 16 -13.36 8.36 -13.56
N LEU A 17 -13.15 8.70 -12.30
CA LEU A 17 -12.00 9.49 -11.84
C LEU A 17 -10.79 8.61 -11.48
N GLY A 18 -10.96 7.29 -11.41
CA GLY A 18 -9.93 6.37 -10.94
C GLY A 18 -9.55 6.60 -9.48
N VAL A 19 -10.52 6.94 -8.63
CA VAL A 19 -10.35 7.12 -7.18
C VAL A 19 -11.35 6.24 -6.43
N SER A 20 -11.16 6.02 -5.12
CA SER A 20 -12.16 5.29 -4.33
C SER A 20 -13.34 6.19 -3.94
N THR A 21 -14.51 5.58 -3.68
CA THR A 21 -15.67 6.32 -3.11
C THR A 21 -15.33 6.94 -1.76
N LYS A 22 -14.39 6.32 -1.02
CA LYS A 22 -13.82 6.85 0.22
C LYS A 22 -13.05 8.15 -0.04
N ALA A 23 -12.25 8.22 -1.10
CA ALA A 23 -11.54 9.45 -1.48
C ALA A 23 -12.51 10.59 -1.79
N LEU A 24 -13.60 10.34 -2.52
CA LEU A 24 -14.63 11.37 -2.78
C LEU A 24 -15.31 11.89 -1.50
N ARG A 25 -15.56 11.01 -0.52
CA ARG A 25 -16.07 11.42 0.80
C ARG A 25 -15.05 12.26 1.56
N LEU A 26 -13.77 11.90 1.47
CA LEU A 26 -12.70 12.67 2.09
C LEU A 26 -12.59 14.07 1.46
N TYR A 27 -12.74 14.20 0.13
CA TYR A 27 -12.76 15.51 -0.53
C TYR A 27 -13.94 16.37 -0.06
N GLU A 28 -15.12 15.78 0.11
CA GLU A 28 -16.30 16.46 0.70
C GLU A 28 -16.04 16.89 2.14
N GLN A 29 -15.51 16.00 2.98
CA GLN A 29 -15.18 16.30 4.39
C GLN A 29 -14.16 17.44 4.54
N ARG A 30 -13.24 17.56 3.57
CA ARG A 30 -12.26 18.66 3.51
C ARG A 30 -12.78 19.90 2.79
N GLY A 31 -14.04 19.92 2.36
CA GLY A 31 -14.65 21.05 1.67
C GLY A 31 -14.13 21.30 0.25
N LEU A 32 -13.40 20.34 -0.33
CA LEU A 32 -12.79 20.48 -1.66
C LEU A 32 -13.78 20.20 -2.81
N VAL A 33 -14.79 19.36 -2.55
CA VAL A 33 -15.88 19.07 -3.48
C VAL A 33 -17.20 19.09 -2.72
N SER A 34 -18.19 19.82 -3.22
CA SER A 34 -19.54 19.81 -2.66
C SER A 34 -20.46 18.99 -3.58
N PRO A 35 -20.75 17.72 -3.27
CA PRO A 35 -21.68 16.92 -4.06
C PRO A 35 -23.10 17.47 -3.92
N ILE A 36 -23.88 17.35 -5.00
CA ILE A 36 -25.31 17.63 -4.96
C ILE A 36 -26.00 16.44 -4.28
N ARG A 37 -27.16 16.68 -3.67
CA ARG A 37 -27.98 15.63 -3.07
C ARG A 37 -29.22 15.38 -3.93
N SER A 38 -29.44 14.13 -4.31
CA SER A 38 -30.69 13.70 -4.97
C SER A 38 -31.88 13.85 -4.02
N ALA A 39 -33.10 13.74 -4.55
CA ALA A 39 -34.33 13.76 -3.75
C ALA A 39 -34.35 12.70 -2.64
N ALA A 40 -33.66 11.57 -2.84
CA ALA A 40 -33.52 10.50 -1.85
C ALA A 40 -32.30 10.68 -0.91
N GLY A 41 -31.59 11.82 -0.96
CA GLY A 41 -30.47 12.15 -0.08
C GLY A 41 -29.10 11.58 -0.50
N TRP A 42 -29.04 10.83 -1.62
CA TRP A 42 -27.79 10.30 -2.15
C TRP A 42 -26.90 11.37 -2.77
N ARG A 43 -25.58 11.21 -2.65
CA ARG A 43 -24.57 12.06 -3.31
C ARG A 43 -24.62 11.85 -4.82
N VAL A 44 -24.75 12.95 -5.55
CA VAL A 44 -24.68 13.00 -7.01
C VAL A 44 -23.68 14.07 -7.44
N TYR A 45 -22.93 13.76 -8.49
CA TYR A 45 -21.85 14.59 -9.01
C TYR A 45 -22.23 15.07 -10.41
N GLY A 46 -22.52 16.36 -10.52
CA GLY A 46 -22.72 17.01 -11.81
C GLY A 46 -21.39 17.39 -12.48
N PRO A 47 -21.45 18.08 -13.63
CA PRO A 47 -20.26 18.45 -14.41
C PRO A 47 -19.23 19.24 -13.62
N ASP A 48 -19.68 20.22 -12.83
CA ASP A 48 -18.78 21.07 -12.04
C ASP A 48 -18.11 20.30 -10.91
N GLN A 49 -18.85 19.41 -10.24
CA GLN A 49 -18.28 18.56 -9.20
C GLN A 49 -17.29 17.56 -9.78
N MET A 50 -17.58 17.01 -10.97
CA MET A 50 -16.68 16.09 -11.67
C MET A 50 -15.40 16.80 -12.14
N ALA A 51 -15.51 18.02 -12.66
CA ALA A 51 -14.35 18.82 -13.06
C ALA A 51 -13.45 19.13 -11.85
N ARG A 52 -14.04 19.59 -10.74
CA ARG A 52 -13.30 19.86 -9.50
C ARG A 52 -12.66 18.59 -8.93
N ALA A 53 -13.39 17.46 -8.91
CA ALA A 53 -12.87 16.20 -8.41
C ALA A 53 -11.75 15.63 -9.30
N ALA A 54 -11.80 15.85 -10.62
CA ALA A 54 -10.74 15.49 -11.55
C ALA A 54 -9.46 16.31 -11.30
N GLU A 55 -9.60 17.62 -11.06
CA GLU A 55 -8.48 18.49 -10.72
C GLU A 55 -7.79 18.05 -9.41
N ILE A 56 -8.58 17.75 -8.38
CA ILE A 56 -8.08 17.20 -7.11
C ILE A 56 -7.37 15.86 -7.34
N ALA A 57 -7.97 14.95 -8.10
CA ALA A 57 -7.38 13.64 -8.37
C ALA A 57 -6.03 13.76 -9.10
N ALA A 58 -5.91 14.70 -10.05
CA ALA A 58 -4.67 14.98 -10.76
C ALA A 58 -3.57 15.51 -9.82
N LEU A 59 -3.89 16.49 -8.98
CA LEU A 59 -2.95 17.04 -7.99
C LEU A 59 -2.55 15.98 -6.95
N ARG A 60 -3.47 15.11 -6.53
CA ARG A 60 -3.17 13.97 -5.65
C ARG A 60 -2.23 12.96 -6.30
N LYS A 61 -2.38 12.70 -7.61
CA LYS A 61 -1.46 11.85 -8.37
C LYS A 61 -0.03 12.42 -8.47
N LEU A 62 0.12 13.74 -8.43
CA LEU A 62 1.44 14.39 -8.31
C LEU A 62 2.04 14.28 -6.90
N GLY A 63 1.29 13.74 -5.93
CA GLY A 63 1.77 13.51 -4.57
C GLY A 63 1.52 14.67 -3.60
N LEU A 64 0.67 15.64 -3.97
CA LEU A 64 0.30 16.73 -3.05
C LEU A 64 -0.56 16.19 -1.89
N SER A 65 -0.34 16.72 -0.69
CA SER A 65 -1.26 16.54 0.45
C SER A 65 -2.59 17.25 0.18
N LEU A 66 -3.67 16.89 0.87
CA LEU A 66 -4.97 17.57 0.65
C LEU A 66 -4.92 19.06 1.01
N ALA A 67 -4.12 19.47 1.99
CA ALA A 67 -3.91 20.89 2.26
C ALA A 67 -3.15 21.61 1.13
N GLN A 68 -2.14 20.98 0.54
CA GLN A 68 -1.45 21.51 -0.64
C GLN A 68 -2.40 21.61 -1.85
N VAL A 69 -3.24 20.59 -2.07
CA VAL A 69 -4.29 20.65 -3.09
C VAL A 69 -5.20 21.85 -2.84
N ALA A 70 -5.69 22.03 -1.62
CA ALA A 70 -6.55 23.16 -1.27
C ALA A 70 -5.90 24.52 -1.61
N ARG A 71 -4.61 24.67 -1.31
CA ARG A 71 -3.83 25.89 -1.64
C ARG A 71 -3.73 26.14 -3.14
N VAL A 72 -3.37 25.11 -3.91
CA VAL A 72 -3.27 25.21 -5.37
C VAL A 72 -4.62 25.59 -5.99
N LEU A 73 -5.71 24.96 -5.53
CA LEU A 73 -7.06 25.30 -5.99
C LEU A 73 -7.52 26.70 -5.56
N GLY A 74 -6.94 27.24 -4.48
CA GLY A 74 -7.15 28.59 -4.00
C GLY A 74 -6.27 29.66 -4.68
N GLY A 75 -5.44 29.27 -5.65
CA GLY A 75 -4.57 30.18 -6.39
C GLY A 75 -3.17 30.36 -5.82
N ASP A 76 -2.77 29.56 -4.82
CA ASP A 76 -1.40 29.51 -4.31
C ASP A 76 -0.67 28.27 -4.86
N PRO A 77 0.17 28.42 -5.89
CA PRO A 77 0.88 27.29 -6.51
C PRO A 77 2.07 26.79 -5.68
N GLN A 78 2.28 27.28 -4.45
CA GLN A 78 3.35 26.78 -3.59
C GLN A 78 3.23 25.26 -3.37
N GLY A 79 4.33 24.55 -3.58
CA GLY A 79 4.39 23.09 -3.49
C GLY A 79 4.04 22.37 -4.81
N LEU A 80 3.48 23.05 -5.80
CA LEU A 80 3.22 22.46 -7.11
C LEU A 80 4.52 22.20 -7.90
N GLU A 81 5.45 23.15 -7.92
CA GLU A 81 6.74 22.97 -8.60
C GLU A 81 7.56 21.81 -8.01
N PRO A 82 7.77 21.70 -6.67
CA PRO A 82 8.48 20.56 -6.11
C PRO A 82 7.79 19.21 -6.40
N ALA A 83 6.45 19.19 -6.43
CA ALA A 83 5.70 17.99 -6.78
C ALA A 83 5.87 17.62 -8.27
N LEU A 84 5.86 18.60 -9.17
CA LEU A 84 6.14 18.41 -10.59
C LEU A 84 7.57 17.92 -10.82
N ALA A 85 8.57 18.49 -10.12
CA ALA A 85 9.96 18.06 -10.20
C ALA A 85 10.13 16.60 -9.73
N ALA A 86 9.48 16.22 -8.62
CA ALA A 86 9.48 14.84 -8.14
C ALA A 86 8.79 13.87 -9.13
N HIS A 87 7.69 14.31 -9.75
CA HIS A 87 7.00 13.53 -10.78
C HIS A 87 7.87 13.36 -12.02
N GLN A 88 8.54 14.43 -12.48
CA GLN A 88 9.49 14.38 -13.59
C GLN A 88 10.62 13.38 -13.29
N ALA A 89 11.25 13.45 -12.11
CA ALA A 89 12.31 12.51 -11.74
C ALA A 89 11.84 11.05 -11.75
N THR A 90 10.58 10.79 -11.36
CA THR A 90 9.95 9.47 -11.44
C THR A 90 9.78 9.00 -12.89
N LEU A 91 9.32 9.88 -13.78
CA LEU A 91 9.18 9.57 -15.21
C LEU A 91 10.52 9.32 -15.87
N GLU A 92 11.55 10.11 -15.55
CA GLU A 92 12.92 9.91 -16.02
C GLU A 92 13.50 8.56 -15.56
N ASP A 93 13.24 8.16 -14.31
CA ASP A 93 13.62 6.83 -13.83
C ASP A 93 12.91 5.72 -14.60
N ARG A 94 11.62 5.90 -14.88
CA ARG A 94 10.87 4.94 -15.68
C ARG A 94 11.41 4.83 -17.10
N ILE A 95 11.79 5.94 -17.72
CA ILE A 95 12.46 5.96 -19.03
C ILE A 95 13.77 5.16 -18.98
N ARG A 96 14.61 5.36 -17.94
CA ARG A 96 15.85 4.59 -17.76
C ARG A 96 15.57 3.09 -17.63
N GLN A 97 14.57 2.71 -16.82
CA GLN A 97 14.18 1.31 -16.63
C GLN A 97 13.69 0.67 -17.93
N LEU A 98 12.82 1.36 -18.68
CA LEU A 98 12.28 0.89 -19.96
C LEU A 98 13.39 0.77 -21.02
N THR A 99 14.31 1.73 -21.07
CA THR A 99 15.46 1.69 -21.97
C THR A 99 16.35 0.47 -21.67
N GLY A 100 16.62 0.20 -20.39
CA GLY A 100 17.36 -1.00 -19.98
C GLY A 100 16.61 -2.31 -20.33
N ALA A 101 15.28 -2.33 -20.23
CA ALA A 101 14.48 -3.47 -20.66
C ALA A 101 14.53 -3.69 -22.18
N ILE A 102 14.49 -2.62 -22.97
CA ILE A 102 14.61 -2.67 -24.43
C ILE A 102 16.00 -3.19 -24.84
N ALA A 103 17.08 -2.70 -24.24
CA ALA A 103 18.45 -3.16 -24.53
C ALA A 103 18.59 -4.68 -24.30
N ARG A 104 18.07 -5.16 -23.17
CA ARG A 104 17.98 -6.57 -22.82
C ARG A 104 17.22 -7.41 -23.86
N VAL A 105 16.10 -6.90 -24.38
CA VAL A 105 15.34 -7.56 -25.46
C VAL A 105 16.15 -7.59 -26.77
N HIS A 106 16.92 -6.55 -27.08
CA HIS A 106 17.78 -6.53 -28.26
C HIS A 106 18.91 -7.57 -28.21
N GLU A 107 19.58 -7.71 -27.07
CA GLU A 107 20.61 -8.74 -26.85
C GLU A 107 20.06 -10.14 -27.14
N LEU A 108 18.89 -10.47 -26.58
CA LEU A 108 18.23 -11.75 -26.83
C LEU A 108 17.91 -12.00 -28.30
N ARG A 109 17.38 -10.98 -28.99
CA ARG A 109 17.08 -11.12 -30.42
C ARG A 109 18.35 -11.41 -31.23
N SER A 110 19.48 -10.80 -30.85
CA SER A 110 20.78 -11.06 -31.46
C SER A 110 21.28 -12.49 -31.16
N ASP A 111 21.21 -12.93 -29.91
CA ASP A 111 21.65 -14.28 -29.52
C ASP A 111 20.81 -15.39 -30.18
N LEU A 112 19.50 -15.19 -30.29
CA LEU A 112 18.61 -16.08 -31.05
C LEU A 112 18.98 -16.12 -32.54
N ALA A 113 19.27 -14.96 -33.15
CA ALA A 113 19.70 -14.90 -34.55
C ALA A 113 21.06 -15.60 -34.79
N GLN A 114 21.91 -15.68 -33.75
CA GLN A 114 23.20 -16.36 -33.78
C GLN A 114 23.12 -17.86 -33.44
N GLY A 115 21.91 -18.40 -33.23
CA GLY A 115 21.71 -19.83 -32.93
C GLY A 115 22.16 -20.25 -31.53
N LYS A 116 22.37 -19.31 -30.60
CA LYS A 116 22.70 -19.63 -29.21
C LYS A 116 21.43 -20.12 -28.50
N ALA A 117 21.32 -21.44 -28.33
CA ALA A 117 20.17 -22.06 -27.67
C ALA A 117 20.33 -22.07 -26.14
N SER A 118 19.79 -21.05 -25.49
CA SER A 118 19.47 -21.05 -24.05
C SER A 118 18.08 -20.44 -23.86
N VAL A 119 17.13 -20.94 -24.64
CA VAL A 119 15.91 -20.19 -24.94
C VAL A 119 14.94 -20.16 -23.76
N ALA A 120 14.78 -21.22 -22.97
CA ALA A 120 13.73 -21.22 -21.94
C ALA A 120 14.14 -20.50 -20.63
N GLY A 121 15.37 -20.72 -20.15
CA GLY A 121 15.83 -20.20 -18.85
C GLY A 121 16.20 -18.71 -18.88
N GLU A 122 16.76 -18.22 -19.98
CA GLU A 122 17.06 -16.79 -20.16
C GLU A 122 15.83 -15.99 -20.56
N LEU A 123 14.94 -16.50 -21.43
CA LEU A 123 13.67 -15.81 -21.74
C LEU A 123 12.82 -15.61 -20.47
N ALA A 124 12.77 -16.59 -19.56
CA ALA A 124 12.05 -16.46 -18.30
C ALA A 124 12.63 -15.37 -17.38
N ARG A 125 13.96 -15.19 -17.38
CA ARG A 125 14.64 -14.13 -16.62
C ARG A 125 14.54 -12.74 -17.27
N LEU A 126 14.28 -12.68 -18.58
CA LEU A 126 14.29 -11.46 -19.38
C LEU A 126 12.91 -10.88 -19.68
N LEU A 127 11.90 -11.73 -19.84
CA LEU A 127 10.49 -11.32 -19.93
C LEU A 127 9.85 -11.17 -18.54
N GLY A 128 10.48 -11.72 -17.51
CA GLY A 128 10.17 -11.39 -16.13
C GLY A 128 10.58 -9.93 -15.83
N PRO A 129 9.82 -9.18 -15.00
CA PRO A 129 10.29 -7.91 -14.48
C PRO A 129 11.67 -8.08 -13.79
N ALA A 130 12.41 -6.96 -13.64
CA ALA A 130 13.69 -6.88 -12.91
C ALA A 130 13.71 -7.83 -11.70
N PRO A 131 14.84 -8.53 -11.41
CA PRO A 131 14.88 -9.81 -10.69
C PRO A 131 13.75 -9.88 -9.66
N GLU A 132 12.70 -10.63 -9.99
CA GLU A 132 11.54 -10.76 -9.12
C GLU A 132 12.05 -11.20 -7.76
N LEU A 133 12.01 -10.28 -6.79
CA LEU A 133 12.29 -10.62 -5.42
C LEU A 133 11.27 -11.72 -5.09
N SER A 134 11.78 -12.92 -4.90
CA SER A 134 10.99 -14.10 -4.61
C SER A 134 11.60 -14.79 -3.41
N VAL A 135 10.75 -15.50 -2.69
CA VAL A 135 11.15 -16.18 -1.47
C VAL A 135 10.41 -17.49 -1.38
N ALA A 136 11.13 -18.53 -0.98
CA ALA A 136 10.55 -19.84 -0.77
C ALA A 136 11.15 -20.50 0.47
N PHE A 137 10.29 -20.99 1.36
CA PHE A 137 10.67 -21.64 2.61
C PHE A 137 9.60 -22.65 3.05
N PRO A 138 9.95 -23.66 3.87
CA PRO A 138 8.94 -24.44 4.58
C PRO A 138 8.20 -23.53 5.57
N LEU A 139 6.87 -23.56 5.55
CA LEU A 139 6.05 -22.75 6.44
C LEU A 139 6.26 -23.17 7.90
N PRO A 140 6.32 -22.21 8.83
CA PRO A 140 6.37 -22.53 10.25
C PRO A 140 5.03 -23.13 10.73
N TRP A 141 4.96 -23.55 11.98
CA TRP A 141 3.66 -23.80 12.63
C TRP A 141 2.76 -22.55 12.47
N PRO A 142 1.46 -22.67 12.16
CA PRO A 142 0.61 -23.87 12.20
C PRO A 142 0.53 -24.70 10.91
N TRP A 143 1.34 -24.43 9.89
CA TRP A 143 1.19 -25.02 8.54
C TRP A 143 2.01 -26.29 8.28
N GLY A 144 2.58 -26.90 9.31
CA GLY A 144 3.19 -28.23 9.21
C GLY A 144 4.39 -28.36 8.25
N GLY A 145 5.10 -27.27 7.93
CA GLY A 145 6.30 -27.33 7.08
C GLY A 145 6.04 -27.33 5.57
N GLU A 146 4.79 -27.14 5.12
CA GLU A 146 4.46 -27.10 3.69
C GLU A 146 5.29 -26.03 2.95
N ARG A 147 5.71 -26.34 1.72
CA ARG A 147 6.55 -25.42 0.94
C ARG A 147 5.72 -24.21 0.51
N PHE A 148 6.08 -23.04 1.01
CA PHE A 148 5.54 -21.76 0.56
C PHE A 148 6.50 -21.08 -0.40
N GLU A 149 5.93 -20.47 -1.43
CA GLU A 149 6.64 -19.67 -2.41
C GLU A 149 5.85 -18.39 -2.68
N LEU A 150 6.54 -17.26 -2.61
CA LEU A 150 6.03 -15.96 -2.99
C LEU A 150 6.92 -15.39 -4.07
N ARG A 151 6.37 -15.26 -5.28
CA ARG A 151 7.00 -14.60 -6.44
C ARG A 151 6.48 -13.18 -6.60
N ASP A 152 7.11 -12.37 -7.44
CA ASP A 152 6.62 -11.04 -7.81
C ASP A 152 6.25 -10.17 -6.59
N ILE A 153 7.15 -10.07 -5.60
CA ILE A 153 6.93 -9.26 -4.41
C ILE A 153 6.71 -7.80 -4.80
N ARG A 154 5.58 -7.24 -4.35
CA ARG A 154 5.19 -5.87 -4.67
C ARG A 154 5.90 -4.84 -3.77
N PRO A 155 5.94 -3.56 -4.14
CA PRO A 155 6.40 -2.51 -3.22
C PRO A 155 5.62 -2.47 -1.90
N LEU A 156 4.33 -2.78 -1.92
CA LEU A 156 3.47 -2.91 -0.74
C LEU A 156 2.79 -4.29 -0.72
N ASN A 157 3.01 -5.06 0.34
CA ASN A 157 2.40 -6.38 0.54
C ASN A 157 1.69 -6.39 1.88
N TYR A 158 0.37 -6.59 1.88
CA TYR A 158 -0.43 -6.64 3.09
C TYR A 158 -0.58 -8.08 3.57
N ILE A 159 -0.15 -8.37 4.80
CA ILE A 159 -0.36 -9.66 5.45
C ILE A 159 -1.57 -9.53 6.36
N ILE A 160 -2.62 -10.29 6.08
CA ILE A 160 -3.88 -10.22 6.80
C ILE A 160 -4.37 -11.61 7.19
N GLY A 161 -5.05 -11.69 8.33
CA GLY A 161 -5.68 -12.91 8.80
C GLY A 161 -6.29 -12.72 10.18
N PRO A 162 -7.22 -13.59 10.58
CA PRO A 162 -7.84 -13.53 11.90
C PRO A 162 -6.81 -13.75 13.02
N LEU A 163 -7.22 -13.52 14.27
CA LEU A 163 -6.38 -13.84 15.42
C LEU A 163 -6.02 -15.34 15.40
N GLY A 164 -4.78 -15.69 15.75
CA GLY A 164 -4.34 -17.09 15.76
C GLY A 164 -4.07 -17.74 14.39
N SER A 165 -4.26 -17.05 13.27
CA SER A 165 -4.01 -17.58 11.90
C SER A 165 -2.53 -17.88 11.57
N GLY A 166 -1.60 -17.54 12.45
CA GLY A 166 -0.16 -17.69 12.19
C GLY A 166 0.49 -16.52 11.44
N LYS A 167 -0.25 -15.47 11.05
CA LYS A 167 0.27 -14.31 10.29
C LYS A 167 1.56 -13.69 10.83
N THR A 168 1.71 -13.55 12.16
CA THR A 168 2.94 -13.03 12.78
C THR A 168 4.12 -13.98 12.58
N ARG A 169 3.90 -15.30 12.62
CA ARG A 169 4.95 -16.30 12.34
C ARG A 169 5.36 -16.27 10.87
N LEU A 170 4.41 -16.10 9.95
CA LEU A 170 4.73 -15.87 8.53
C LEU A 170 5.59 -14.61 8.36
N ALA A 171 5.21 -13.52 9.01
CA ALA A 171 5.93 -12.25 8.94
C ALA A 171 7.38 -12.34 9.45
N LEU A 172 7.58 -12.96 10.61
CA LEU A 172 8.92 -13.24 11.14
C LEU A 172 9.72 -14.11 10.18
N ARG A 173 9.11 -15.18 9.64
CA ARG A 173 9.79 -16.06 8.70
C ARG A 173 10.20 -15.36 7.40
N LEU A 174 9.38 -14.43 6.91
CA LEU A 174 9.72 -13.57 5.78
C LEU A 174 10.93 -12.69 6.10
N ALA A 175 10.96 -12.05 7.27
CA ALA A 175 12.09 -11.22 7.69
C ALA A 175 13.39 -12.02 7.86
N GLU A 176 13.32 -13.28 8.28
CA GLU A 176 14.48 -14.18 8.39
C GLU A 176 15.02 -14.66 7.03
N THR A 177 14.12 -14.85 6.05
CA THR A 177 14.48 -15.55 4.80
C THR A 177 14.78 -14.58 3.66
N LEU A 178 14.16 -13.40 3.64
CA LEU A 178 14.37 -12.42 2.58
C LEU A 178 15.75 -11.75 2.73
N PRO A 179 16.55 -11.64 1.65
CA PRO A 179 17.87 -11.02 1.70
C PRO A 179 17.80 -9.56 2.18
N GLY A 180 18.55 -9.25 3.25
CA GLY A 180 18.60 -7.90 3.81
C GLY A 180 17.26 -7.43 4.39
N ALA A 181 16.36 -8.34 4.76
CA ALA A 181 15.10 -7.98 5.40
C ALA A 181 15.28 -7.72 6.90
N ALA A 182 14.44 -6.85 7.45
CA ALA A 182 14.34 -6.63 8.89
C ALA A 182 12.88 -6.61 9.34
N PHE A 183 12.66 -7.03 10.59
CA PHE A 183 11.36 -6.98 11.24
C PHE A 183 11.26 -5.73 12.13
N LEU A 184 10.27 -4.89 11.88
CA LEU A 184 9.91 -3.74 12.70
C LEU A 184 8.71 -4.12 13.57
N GLY A 185 9.01 -4.59 14.78
CA GLY A 185 8.02 -5.04 15.76
C GLY A 185 7.36 -3.92 16.54
N LEU A 186 6.48 -4.30 17.47
CA LEU A 186 5.78 -3.38 18.37
C LEU A 186 6.67 -2.85 19.51
N ASP A 187 7.84 -3.45 19.72
CA ASP A 187 8.89 -2.94 20.60
C ASP A 187 9.32 -1.51 20.26
N ARG A 188 9.11 -1.07 19.00
CA ARG A 188 9.26 0.33 18.59
C ARG A 188 8.44 1.32 19.41
N LEU A 189 7.35 0.87 20.05
CA LEU A 189 6.46 1.69 20.88
C LEU A 189 6.84 1.67 22.36
N ALA A 190 7.81 0.86 22.77
CA ALA A 190 8.25 0.76 24.15
C ALA A 190 8.72 2.13 24.67
N ASP A 191 8.40 2.42 25.93
CA ASP A 191 8.78 3.67 26.62
C ASP A 191 8.44 4.94 25.81
N GLY A 192 7.27 4.96 25.17
CA GLY A 192 6.84 6.09 24.35
C GLY A 192 7.71 6.29 23.10
N GLY A 193 8.34 5.23 22.59
CA GLY A 193 9.22 5.31 21.42
C GLY A 193 10.60 5.90 21.71
N ALA A 194 11.09 5.81 22.95
CA ALA A 194 12.39 6.35 23.37
C ALA A 194 13.55 5.94 22.44
N ALA A 195 13.56 4.68 21.98
CA ALA A 195 14.56 4.19 21.04
C ALA A 195 14.51 4.89 19.68
N ALA A 196 13.32 5.26 19.21
CA ALA A 196 13.17 6.03 17.98
C ALA A 196 13.68 7.45 18.15
N HIS A 197 13.28 8.14 19.23
CA HIS A 197 13.76 9.49 19.55
C HIS A 197 15.29 9.54 19.67
N THR A 198 15.88 8.61 20.42
CA THR A 198 17.34 8.49 20.54
C THR A 198 18.02 8.33 19.18
N ARG A 199 17.43 7.56 18.27
CA ARG A 199 17.97 7.37 16.91
C ARG A 199 17.86 8.65 16.07
N LEU A 200 16.75 9.39 16.19
CA LEU A 200 16.56 10.65 15.48
C LEU A 200 17.53 11.73 15.97
N ASP A 201 17.82 11.76 17.27
CA ASP A 201 18.81 12.67 17.85
C ASP A 201 20.23 12.34 17.38
N ALA A 202 20.54 11.06 17.20
CA ALA A 202 21.84 10.59 16.72
C ALA A 202 22.05 10.72 15.20
N ASP A 203 20.97 10.75 14.41
CA ASP A 203 21.02 10.83 12.93
C ASP A 203 20.19 12.01 12.39
N PRO A 204 20.83 13.19 12.19
CA PRO A 204 20.16 14.36 11.64
C PRO A 204 19.62 14.17 10.21
N ALA A 205 20.17 13.26 9.41
CA ALA A 205 19.69 13.00 8.06
C ALA A 205 18.38 12.20 8.10
N LEU A 206 18.32 11.15 8.93
CA LEU A 206 17.09 10.43 9.21
C LEU A 206 16.03 11.37 9.80
N LYS A 207 16.41 12.20 10.78
CA LYS A 207 15.49 13.17 11.39
C LYS A 207 14.83 14.06 10.34
N ARG A 208 15.60 14.62 9.40
CA ARG A 208 15.04 15.44 8.31
C ARG A 208 14.04 14.66 7.44
N ARG A 209 14.32 13.40 7.09
CA ARG A 209 13.37 12.56 6.31
C ARG A 209 12.08 12.30 7.09
N VAL A 210 12.19 12.04 8.40
CA VAL A 210 11.04 11.82 9.28
C VAL A 210 10.23 13.10 9.45
N ASP A 211 10.87 14.24 9.71
CA ASP A 211 10.20 15.55 9.83
C ASP A 211 9.46 15.92 8.53
N GLN A 212 10.06 15.67 7.36
CA GLN A 212 9.41 15.86 6.06
C GLN A 212 8.17 14.96 5.88
N ALA A 213 8.28 13.68 6.27
CA ALA A 213 7.15 12.76 6.22
C ALA A 213 6.03 13.17 7.19
N LEU A 214 6.38 13.57 8.41
CA LEU A 214 5.43 14.06 9.43
C LEU A 214 4.71 15.32 8.95
N ALA A 215 5.43 16.28 8.36
CA ALA A 215 4.83 17.50 7.82
C ALA A 215 3.80 17.18 6.72
N TRP A 216 4.16 16.30 5.77
CA TRP A 216 3.22 15.88 4.72
C TRP A 216 2.01 15.15 5.28
N LEU A 217 2.21 14.25 6.27
CA LEU A 217 1.13 13.51 6.91
C LEU A 217 0.18 14.44 7.67
N ALA A 218 0.71 15.43 8.40
CA ALA A 218 -0.08 16.43 9.10
C ALA A 218 -0.93 17.27 8.12
N GLU A 219 -0.35 17.68 6.99
CA GLU A 219 -1.10 18.34 5.91
C GLU A 219 -2.19 17.45 5.30
N ASP A 220 -2.01 16.13 5.33
CA ASP A 220 -3.04 15.15 4.93
C ASP A 220 -4.02 14.80 6.06
N GLY A 221 -3.90 15.44 7.23
CA GLY A 221 -4.79 15.33 8.39
C GLY A 221 -4.42 14.27 9.42
N ALA A 222 -3.18 13.79 9.43
CA ALA A 222 -2.67 12.96 10.51
C ALA A 222 -2.49 13.75 11.80
N LEU A 223 -2.74 13.08 12.94
CA LEU A 223 -2.35 13.56 14.25
C LEU A 223 -0.92 13.09 14.54
N LEU A 224 -0.04 14.01 14.93
CA LEU A 224 1.32 13.66 15.33
C LEU A 224 1.31 12.97 16.68
N SER A 225 2.00 11.83 16.78
CA SER A 225 2.11 11.04 18.00
C SER A 225 3.45 10.31 18.07
N ASP A 226 3.88 9.91 19.26
CA ASP A 226 5.09 9.10 19.43
C ASP A 226 5.03 7.79 18.64
N ALA A 227 3.84 7.18 18.54
CA ALA A 227 3.64 5.97 17.74
C ALA A 227 3.90 6.22 16.25
N LEU A 228 3.47 7.37 15.72
CA LEU A 228 3.74 7.75 14.34
C LEU A 228 5.22 8.07 14.13
N ILE A 229 5.85 8.80 15.05
CA ILE A 229 7.27 9.13 15.00
C ILE A 229 8.11 7.85 15.02
N ALA A 230 7.82 6.92 15.93
CA ALA A 230 8.52 5.65 16.04
C ALA A 230 8.38 4.79 14.78
N LEU A 231 7.18 4.73 14.20
CA LEU A 231 6.95 4.04 12.94
C LEU A 231 7.76 4.68 11.80
N LEU A 232 7.73 6.01 11.66
CA LEU A 232 8.45 6.70 10.60
C LEU A 232 9.97 6.63 10.77
N ALA A 233 10.48 6.66 12.00
CA ALA A 233 11.90 6.44 12.26
C ALA A 233 12.36 5.07 11.74
N GLY A 234 11.54 4.02 11.89
CA GLY A 234 11.81 2.71 11.28
C GLY A 234 11.59 2.69 9.76
N LEU A 235 10.57 3.37 9.25
CA LEU A 235 10.24 3.42 7.82
C LEU A 235 11.24 4.25 6.99
N GLN A 236 11.92 5.22 7.59
CA GLN A 236 12.86 6.13 6.91
C GLN A 236 14.33 5.83 7.22
N ALA A 237 14.60 4.91 8.16
CA ALA A 237 15.94 4.43 8.43
C ALA A 237 16.53 3.76 7.19
N GLU A 238 17.79 4.09 6.90
CA GLU A 238 18.61 3.35 5.94
C GLU A 238 18.93 1.95 6.50
N GLY A 239 19.25 1.01 5.62
CA GLY A 239 19.61 -0.34 6.03
C GLY A 239 18.86 -1.41 5.23
N PRO A 240 17.77 -1.98 5.76
CA PRO A 240 17.21 -3.19 5.20
C PRO A 240 16.61 -2.95 3.81
N ALA A 241 16.94 -3.84 2.88
CA ALA A 241 16.40 -3.86 1.53
C ALA A 241 14.89 -4.16 1.52
N VAL A 242 14.40 -4.84 2.56
CA VAL A 242 12.98 -5.18 2.76
C VAL A 242 12.60 -4.93 4.21
N LEU A 243 11.41 -4.38 4.45
CA LEU A 243 10.92 -4.21 5.82
C LEU A 243 9.62 -4.99 6.04
N VAL A 244 9.58 -5.79 7.10
CA VAL A 244 8.35 -6.42 7.59
C VAL A 244 7.88 -5.67 8.83
N VAL A 245 6.71 -5.05 8.77
CA VAL A 245 6.19 -4.15 9.81
C VAL A 245 5.01 -4.80 10.51
N ASP A 246 5.14 -5.01 11.82
CA ASP A 246 4.05 -5.55 12.62
C ASP A 246 3.01 -4.47 12.94
N MET A 247 1.73 -4.81 12.79
CA MET A 247 0.56 -3.98 13.10
C MET A 247 0.79 -2.49 12.83
N ILE A 248 0.88 -2.12 11.55
CA ILE A 248 1.28 -0.75 11.15
C ILE A 248 0.35 0.33 11.71
N GLU A 249 -0.92 0.02 11.94
CA GLU A 249 -1.91 0.92 12.52
C GLU A 249 -1.79 1.13 14.05
N GLN A 250 -0.94 0.37 14.75
CA GLN A 250 -0.91 0.36 16.21
C GLN A 250 -0.57 1.74 16.78
N GLY A 251 -1.44 2.26 17.67
CA GLY A 251 -1.27 3.56 18.31
C GLY A 251 -1.62 4.76 17.42
N LEU A 252 -2.20 4.53 16.24
CA LEU A 252 -2.59 5.58 15.29
C LEU A 252 -4.12 5.72 15.26
N ASP A 253 -4.62 6.95 15.22
CA ASP A 253 -6.05 7.20 14.98
C ASP A 253 -6.43 6.94 13.51
N GLN A 254 -7.73 6.94 13.21
CA GLN A 254 -8.19 6.63 11.86
C GLN A 254 -7.68 7.63 10.81
N ALA A 255 -7.67 8.94 11.12
CA ALA A 255 -7.22 9.97 10.19
C ALA A 255 -5.73 9.79 9.83
N THR A 256 -4.90 9.49 10.83
CA THR A 256 -3.48 9.18 10.67
C THR A 256 -3.25 7.93 9.84
N GLN A 257 -4.05 6.88 10.06
CA GLN A 257 -3.97 5.66 9.24
C GLN A 257 -4.32 5.93 7.76
N GLU A 258 -5.32 6.77 7.48
CA GLU A 258 -5.72 7.14 6.12
C GLU A 258 -4.63 7.97 5.42
N ALA A 259 -4.07 8.95 6.13
CA ALA A 259 -2.93 9.74 5.65
C ALA A 259 -1.71 8.86 5.40
N LEU A 260 -1.39 7.94 6.32
CA LEU A 260 -0.28 6.99 6.20
C LEU A 260 -0.46 6.05 5.01
N SER A 261 -1.67 5.50 4.81
CA SER A 261 -1.99 4.66 3.65
C SER A 261 -1.70 5.39 2.35
N THR A 262 -2.09 6.66 2.25
CA THR A 262 -1.79 7.48 1.06
C THR A 262 -0.29 7.77 0.93
N HIS A 263 0.39 8.12 2.03
CA HIS A 263 1.83 8.37 2.05
C HIS A 263 2.64 7.15 1.54
N LEU A 264 2.27 5.95 1.97
CA LEU A 264 2.95 4.71 1.58
C LEU A 264 2.83 4.44 0.07
N ARG A 265 1.67 4.73 -0.54
CA ARG A 265 1.48 4.56 -1.99
C ARG A 265 2.31 5.53 -2.83
N ARG A 266 2.73 6.68 -2.27
CA ARG A 266 3.59 7.65 -2.96
C ARG A 266 5.03 7.17 -3.19
N ARG A 267 5.44 6.08 -2.53
CA ARG A 267 6.79 5.51 -2.65
C ARG A 267 7.07 4.96 -4.05
N GLY A 268 6.02 4.70 -4.83
CA GLY A 268 6.12 4.28 -6.22
C GLY A 268 6.70 2.86 -6.39
N PRO A 269 6.86 2.41 -7.66
CA PRO A 269 7.29 1.05 -7.97
C PRO A 269 8.75 0.77 -7.59
N SER A 270 9.58 1.81 -7.48
CA SER A 270 11.00 1.70 -7.09
C SER A 270 11.20 1.74 -5.56
N GLY A 271 10.13 1.86 -4.77
CA GLY A 271 10.23 1.89 -3.32
C GLY A 271 10.65 0.54 -2.73
N ARG A 272 11.44 0.54 -1.64
CA ARG A 272 11.80 -0.70 -0.93
C ARG A 272 10.54 -1.55 -0.61
N PRO A 273 10.54 -2.87 -0.83
CA PRO A 273 9.38 -3.69 -0.50
C PRO A 273 9.03 -3.61 0.99
N LEU A 274 7.74 -3.42 1.28
CA LEU A 274 7.19 -3.47 2.63
C LEU A 274 6.20 -4.63 2.75
N PHE A 275 6.30 -5.39 3.83
CA PHE A 275 5.30 -6.36 4.26
C PHE A 275 4.59 -5.81 5.50
N LEU A 276 3.31 -5.51 5.40
CA LEU A 276 2.55 -4.79 6.42
C LEU A 276 1.52 -5.71 7.04
N LEU A 277 1.68 -6.05 8.32
CA LEU A 277 0.61 -6.67 9.07
C LEU A 277 -0.42 -5.59 9.38
N THR A 278 -1.67 -5.82 8.96
CA THR A 278 -2.76 -4.91 9.25
C THR A 278 -4.09 -5.64 9.31
N ARG A 279 -4.99 -5.11 10.13
CA ARG A 279 -6.43 -5.40 10.09
C ARG A 279 -7.25 -4.11 10.01
N SER A 280 -6.61 -3.02 9.60
CA SER A 280 -7.25 -1.72 9.46
C SER A 280 -7.74 -1.51 8.03
N ARG A 281 -9.04 -1.24 7.88
CA ARG A 281 -9.64 -0.78 6.62
C ARG A 281 -9.24 0.65 6.25
N ALA A 282 -8.60 1.39 7.16
CA ALA A 282 -8.00 2.68 6.85
C ALA A 282 -6.65 2.51 6.14
N ILE A 283 -5.89 1.49 6.51
CA ILE A 283 -4.62 1.12 5.88
C ILE A 283 -4.85 0.35 4.57
N LEU A 284 -5.65 -0.71 4.63
CA LEU A 284 -5.99 -1.58 3.50
C LEU A 284 -7.42 -1.30 3.02
N ASP A 285 -7.54 -0.40 2.02
CA ASP A 285 -8.78 -0.14 1.30
C ASP A 285 -8.85 -1.03 0.05
N LEU A 286 -9.67 -2.08 0.09
CA LEU A 286 -9.80 -3.06 -1.00
C LEU A 286 -10.24 -2.42 -2.33
N ALA A 287 -10.93 -1.29 -2.29
CA ALA A 287 -11.36 -0.58 -3.49
C ALA A 287 -10.24 0.27 -4.12
N ALA A 288 -9.09 0.41 -3.45
CA ALA A 288 -7.98 1.26 -3.87
C ALA A 288 -6.69 0.49 -4.17
N ILE A 289 -6.72 -0.84 -4.14
CA ILE A 289 -5.54 -1.68 -4.38
C ILE A 289 -5.09 -1.57 -5.82
N GLY A 290 -3.88 -1.08 -6.02
CA GLY A 290 -3.24 -0.93 -7.33
C GLY A 290 -2.35 -2.12 -7.73
N PRO A 291 -1.68 -2.02 -8.90
CA PRO A 291 -0.77 -3.06 -9.40
C PRO A 291 0.52 -3.21 -8.58
N ASP A 292 0.87 -2.19 -7.79
CA ASP A 292 2.05 -2.17 -6.90
C ASP A 292 1.73 -2.65 -5.47
N GLU A 293 0.54 -3.24 -5.28
CA GLU A 293 0.03 -3.72 -4.01
C GLU A 293 -0.36 -5.21 -4.13
N ALA A 294 -0.07 -6.01 -3.09
CA ALA A 294 -0.51 -7.39 -2.99
C ALA A 294 -1.14 -7.67 -1.63
N ILE A 295 -2.11 -8.58 -1.60
CA ILE A 295 -2.73 -9.07 -0.36
C ILE A 295 -2.34 -10.54 -0.17
N ILE A 296 -1.83 -10.87 1.01
CA ILE A 296 -1.47 -12.21 1.45
C ILE A 296 -2.39 -12.56 2.63
N LEU A 297 -3.28 -13.51 2.42
CA LEU A 297 -4.21 -14.00 3.44
C LEU A 297 -3.59 -15.19 4.17
N CYS A 298 -3.60 -15.15 5.50
CA CYS A 298 -3.43 -16.28 6.41
C CYS A 298 -4.81 -16.71 6.92
N PRO A 299 -5.41 -17.80 6.40
CA PRO A 299 -6.78 -18.20 6.75
C PRO A 299 -6.93 -18.75 8.19
N ALA A 300 -8.16 -18.71 8.71
CA ALA A 300 -8.49 -19.24 10.05
C ALA A 300 -8.28 -20.75 10.19
N ASN A 301 -8.52 -21.50 9.11
CA ASN A 301 -8.43 -22.96 9.07
C ASN A 301 -7.00 -23.48 8.90
N HIS A 302 -6.00 -22.60 9.00
CA HIS A 302 -4.58 -22.91 8.84
C HIS A 302 -4.23 -23.59 7.51
N SER A 303 -5.01 -23.34 6.46
CA SER A 303 -4.52 -23.56 5.09
C SER A 303 -3.33 -22.62 4.79
N PRO A 304 -2.44 -23.00 3.86
CA PRO A 304 -1.28 -22.19 3.51
C PRO A 304 -1.64 -20.75 3.15
N PRO A 305 -0.77 -19.78 3.50
CA PRO A 305 -0.97 -18.40 3.08
C PRO A 305 -1.05 -18.29 1.56
N SER A 306 -1.95 -17.46 1.06
CA SER A 306 -2.20 -17.31 -0.38
C SER A 306 -2.40 -15.86 -0.78
N ARG A 307 -2.08 -15.54 -2.05
CA ARG A 307 -2.39 -14.25 -2.64
C ARG A 307 -3.89 -14.12 -2.88
N VAL A 308 -4.45 -12.96 -2.55
CA VAL A 308 -5.86 -12.66 -2.75
C VAL A 308 -6.00 -11.51 -3.74
N ALA A 309 -6.80 -11.74 -4.78
CA ALA A 309 -7.14 -10.67 -5.71
C ALA A 309 -8.20 -9.73 -5.08
N PRO A 310 -8.11 -8.41 -5.28
CA PRO A 310 -8.90 -7.42 -4.56
C PRO A 310 -10.29 -7.21 -5.18
N TYR A 311 -11.01 -8.27 -5.54
CA TYR A 311 -12.38 -8.17 -6.07
C TYR A 311 -13.33 -9.21 -5.45
N PRO A 312 -14.61 -8.85 -5.23
CA PRO A 312 -15.64 -9.78 -4.75
C PRO A 312 -15.71 -11.07 -5.55
N GLY A 313 -15.77 -12.20 -4.86
CA GLY A 313 -15.79 -13.53 -5.47
C GLY A 313 -14.42 -14.16 -5.75
N ALA A 314 -13.31 -13.41 -5.63
CA ALA A 314 -11.98 -14.03 -5.68
C ALA A 314 -11.75 -14.98 -4.49
N PRO A 315 -11.00 -16.09 -4.67
CA PRO A 315 -10.63 -16.96 -3.56
C PRO A 315 -9.96 -16.18 -2.42
N GLY A 316 -10.50 -16.31 -1.20
CA GLY A 316 -10.00 -15.62 -0.01
C GLY A 316 -10.47 -14.17 0.16
N PHE A 317 -11.12 -13.54 -0.83
CA PHE A 317 -11.56 -12.14 -0.73
C PHE A 317 -12.52 -11.89 0.43
N GLU A 318 -13.54 -12.74 0.61
CA GLU A 318 -14.51 -12.59 1.70
C GLU A 318 -13.86 -12.75 3.09
N ALA A 319 -12.85 -13.61 3.20
CA ALA A 319 -12.09 -13.77 4.44
C ALA A 319 -11.26 -12.51 4.74
N VAL A 320 -10.64 -11.90 3.73
CA VAL A 320 -9.96 -10.61 3.85
C VAL A 320 -10.94 -9.51 4.26
N ALA A 321 -12.08 -9.40 3.57
CA ALA A 321 -13.12 -8.42 3.86
C ALA A 321 -13.65 -8.56 5.30
N THR A 322 -13.84 -9.79 5.78
CA THR A 322 -14.22 -10.08 7.17
C THR A 322 -13.13 -9.63 8.16
N CYS A 323 -11.84 -9.85 7.85
CA CYS A 323 -10.74 -9.40 8.70
C CYS A 323 -10.64 -7.87 8.83
N LEU A 324 -11.13 -7.14 7.82
CA LEU A 324 -11.18 -5.67 7.77
C LEU A 324 -12.50 -5.08 8.30
N ALA A 325 -13.47 -5.93 8.66
CA ALA A 325 -14.74 -5.48 9.19
C ALA A 325 -14.56 -4.83 10.58
N SER A 326 -15.63 -4.18 11.08
CA SER A 326 -15.61 -3.55 12.40
C SER A 326 -15.27 -4.56 13.50
N PRO A 327 -14.72 -4.12 14.65
CA PRO A 327 -14.45 -5.01 15.78
C PRO A 327 -15.64 -5.89 16.16
N GLU A 328 -16.85 -5.33 16.16
CA GLU A 328 -18.10 -6.03 16.44
C GLU A 328 -18.40 -7.15 15.42
N VAL A 329 -18.22 -6.87 14.12
CA VAL A 329 -18.42 -7.86 13.06
C VAL A 329 -17.38 -8.98 13.18
N ARG A 330 -16.13 -8.65 13.49
CA ARG A 330 -15.06 -9.63 13.68
C ARG A 330 -15.33 -10.54 14.87
N ALA A 331 -15.73 -9.97 16.01
CA ALA A 331 -16.05 -10.74 17.22
C ALA A 331 -17.17 -11.78 16.98
N ARG A 332 -18.14 -11.47 16.12
CA ARG A 332 -19.20 -12.41 15.71
C ARG A 332 -18.69 -13.57 14.85
N THR A 333 -17.55 -13.40 14.19
CA THR A 333 -16.94 -14.41 13.28
C THR A 333 -15.74 -15.14 13.89
N GLU A 334 -15.18 -14.66 15.01
CA GLU A 334 -13.97 -15.20 15.65
C GLU A 334 -14.13 -16.61 16.26
N GLY A 335 -15.38 -17.11 16.39
CA GLY A 335 -15.68 -18.43 16.98
C GLY A 335 -15.64 -19.64 16.04
N VAL A 336 -15.45 -19.43 14.73
CA VAL A 336 -15.41 -20.54 13.74
C VAL A 336 -13.96 -21.02 13.54
N ILE A 337 -13.33 -21.50 14.62
CA ILE A 337 -12.05 -22.21 14.51
C ILE A 337 -12.37 -23.65 14.10
N ALA A 338 -12.13 -23.99 12.84
CA ALA A 338 -12.13 -25.38 12.40
C ALA A 338 -10.93 -26.09 13.05
N TRP A 339 -11.17 -26.69 14.22
CA TRP A 339 -10.23 -27.57 14.88
C TRP A 339 -9.92 -28.76 13.96
N ARG A 340 -8.68 -28.86 13.47
CA ARG A 340 -8.16 -30.12 12.94
C ARG A 340 -7.51 -30.88 14.10
N PRO A 341 -7.91 -32.13 14.40
CA PRO A 341 -7.17 -32.96 15.32
C PRO A 341 -5.73 -33.13 14.83
N GLN A 342 -4.78 -33.16 15.77
CA GLN A 342 -3.43 -33.61 15.47
C GLN A 342 -3.50 -35.04 14.94
N VAL A 343 -2.93 -35.27 13.74
CA VAL A 343 -2.65 -36.62 13.28
C VAL A 343 -1.48 -37.13 14.13
N ALA A 344 -1.73 -38.21 14.88
CA ALA A 344 -0.76 -38.90 15.71
C ALA A 344 0.37 -39.54 14.91
#